data_AF-A0A6P5U087-F1
#
_entry.id   AF-A0A6P5U087-F1
#
_cell.length_a   1.000
_cell.length_b   1.000
_cell.length_c   1.000
_cell.angle_alpha   90.00
_cell.angle_beta   90.00
_cell.angle_gamma   90.00
#
_symmetry.space_group_name_H-M   'P 1'
#
loop_
_entity.id
_entity.type
_entity.pdbx_description
1 polymer ?
#
loop_
_entity_poly.entity_id
_entity_poly.type
_entity_poly.pdbx_seq_one_letter_code
_entity_poly.pdbx_strand_id
1 'polypeptide(L)'
;FYLFIYFFQERIRVGKELLEAKRMEEENERKRIMALRKAEKEEEKRAREKIRQKLEEDKAERRRRLGLPPEDPSTAKPAAPVVEEKKSSLPIRPATKTEQMRECLRSLKQNHKEDDAKVKRAFQTLLTFVGNVARNPDEEKYRKIRLTNQSFQDRVGSFKGGIEFLELCEFERVEGSEFLFLPRDKVDMAVLNSAGSELDSAIKNPFFGVL
;
A
#
# COMPACT_ATOMS: atom_id res chain seq x y z
N PHE A 1 55.46 -22.18 27.27
CA PHE A 1 54.57 -21.25 27.99
C PHE A 1 54.43 -19.91 27.26
N TYR A 2 55.52 -19.18 26.98
CA TYR A 2 55.48 -17.90 26.24
C TYR A 2 54.83 -17.97 24.84
N LEU A 3 55.15 -18.98 24.04
CA LEU A 3 54.59 -19.13 22.69
C LEU A 3 53.06 -19.35 22.71
N PHE A 4 52.54 -20.01 23.74
CA PHE A 4 51.11 -20.25 23.91
C PHE A 4 50.37 -18.97 24.34
N ILE A 5 50.97 -18.18 25.23
CA ILE A 5 50.43 -16.86 25.64
C ILE A 5 50.40 -15.91 24.44
N TYR A 6 51.45 -15.91 23.61
CA TYR A 6 51.54 -15.09 22.41
C TYR A 6 50.43 -15.45 21.41
N PHE A 7 50.30 -16.73 21.04
CA PHE A 7 49.22 -17.20 20.14
C PHE A 7 47.82 -16.92 20.68
N PHE A 8 47.63 -17.00 21.99
CA PHE A 8 46.34 -16.71 22.62
C PHE A 8 46.00 -15.21 22.56
N GLN A 9 46.96 -14.31 22.82
CA GLN A 9 46.78 -12.88 22.62
C GLN A 9 46.55 -12.52 21.15
N GLU A 10 47.31 -13.12 20.24
CA GLU A 10 47.17 -12.95 18.79
C GLU A 10 45.72 -13.24 18.35
N ARG A 11 45.16 -14.37 18.82
CA ARG A 11 43.81 -14.82 18.47
C ARG A 11 42.73 -13.90 19.02
N ILE A 12 42.92 -13.34 20.22
CA ILE A 12 41.97 -12.38 20.81
C ILE A 12 42.01 -11.05 20.03
N ARG A 13 43.20 -10.59 19.65
CA ARG A 13 43.37 -9.36 18.86
C ARG A 13 42.71 -9.49 17.47
N VAL A 14 43.03 -10.56 16.75
CA VAL A 14 42.45 -10.85 15.43
C VAL A 14 40.92 -11.03 15.53
N GLY A 15 40.44 -11.68 16.60
CA GLY A 15 38.99 -11.83 16.83
C GLY A 15 38.27 -10.50 17.07
N LYS A 16 38.91 -9.54 17.75
CA LYS A 16 38.37 -8.19 17.94
C LYS A 16 38.36 -7.38 16.64
N GLU A 17 39.46 -7.39 15.88
CA GLU A 17 39.53 -6.71 14.57
C GLU A 17 38.51 -7.25 13.58
N LEU A 18 38.32 -8.58 13.52
CA LEU A 18 37.32 -9.19 12.65
C LEU A 18 35.89 -8.72 13.01
N LEU A 19 35.60 -8.59 14.30
CA LEU A 19 34.28 -8.15 14.77
C LEU A 19 34.04 -6.66 14.48
N GLU A 20 35.06 -5.82 14.62
CA GLU A 20 34.99 -4.40 14.29
C GLU A 20 34.87 -4.17 12.77
N ALA A 21 35.64 -4.90 11.96
CA ALA A 21 35.52 -4.88 10.51
C ALA A 21 34.11 -5.27 10.06
N LYS A 22 33.53 -6.32 10.65
CA LYS A 22 32.16 -6.75 10.35
C LYS A 22 31.10 -5.70 10.71
N ARG A 23 31.26 -4.99 11.84
CA ARG A 23 30.34 -3.90 12.20
C ARG A 23 30.45 -2.71 11.25
N MET A 24 31.67 -2.34 10.86
CA MET A 24 31.87 -1.24 9.90
C MET A 24 31.30 -1.56 8.52
N GLU A 25 31.42 -2.82 8.07
CA GLU A 25 30.83 -3.27 6.81
C GLU A 25 29.29 -3.23 6.86
N GLU A 26 28.68 -3.77 7.92
CA GLU A 26 27.23 -3.72 8.12
C GLU A 26 26.70 -2.28 8.21
N GLU A 27 27.41 -1.37 8.88
CA GLU A 27 27.01 0.03 8.99
C GLU A 27 27.12 0.77 7.65
N ASN A 28 28.19 0.52 6.89
CA ASN A 28 28.35 1.07 5.55
C ASN A 28 27.28 0.54 4.58
N GLU A 29 26.94 -0.74 4.67
CA GLU A 29 25.86 -1.32 3.86
C GLU A 29 24.49 -0.71 4.22
N ARG A 30 24.19 -0.55 5.51
CA ARG A 30 22.98 0.15 5.97
C ARG A 30 22.92 1.60 5.47
N LYS A 31 24.05 2.33 5.50
CA LYS A 31 24.13 3.70 4.96
C LYS A 31 23.87 3.72 3.45
N ARG A 32 24.42 2.77 2.68
CA ARG A 32 24.17 2.66 1.24
C ARG A 32 22.69 2.41 0.94
N ILE A 33 22.05 1.49 1.65
CA ILE A 33 20.61 1.18 1.46
C ILE A 33 19.73 2.38 1.79
N MET A 34 20.03 3.10 2.86
CA MET A 34 19.28 4.31 3.25
C MET A 34 19.48 5.45 2.24
N ALA A 35 20.68 5.62 1.70
CA ALA A 35 20.96 6.62 0.67
C ALA A 35 20.22 6.32 -0.65
N LEU A 36 20.21 5.06 -1.08
CA LEU A 36 19.48 4.62 -2.28
C LEU A 36 17.97 4.87 -2.14
N ARG A 37 17.38 4.48 -1.01
CA ARG A 37 15.96 4.76 -0.73
C ARG A 37 15.64 6.25 -0.67
N LYS A 38 16.56 7.08 -0.17
CA LYS A 38 16.36 8.53 -0.10
C LYS A 38 16.45 9.17 -1.49
N ALA A 39 17.40 8.73 -2.32
CA ALA A 39 17.55 9.19 -3.70
C ALA A 39 16.35 8.82 -4.57
N GLU A 40 15.88 7.57 -4.47
CA GLU A 40 14.69 7.09 -5.19
C GLU A 40 13.43 7.88 -4.80
N LYS A 41 13.23 8.13 -3.50
CA LYS A 41 12.10 8.92 -3.00
C LYS A 41 12.15 10.39 -3.42
N GLU A 42 13.34 10.96 -3.54
CA GLU A 42 13.54 12.32 -4.06
C GLU A 42 13.23 12.42 -5.55
N GLU A 43 13.67 11.43 -6.32
CA GLU A 43 13.40 11.36 -7.76
C GLU A 43 11.91 11.16 -8.05
N GLU A 44 11.24 10.30 -7.28
CA GLU A 44 9.79 10.11 -7.37
C GLU A 44 9.02 11.40 -7.07
N LYS A 45 9.45 12.17 -6.04
CA LYS A 45 8.84 13.48 -5.74
C LYS A 45 9.02 14.48 -6.87
N ARG A 46 10.22 14.56 -7.46
CA ARG A 46 10.49 15.45 -8.60
C ARG A 46 9.68 15.05 -9.83
N ALA A 47 9.50 13.75 -10.08
CA ALA A 47 8.66 13.27 -11.17
C ALA A 47 7.18 13.61 -10.94
N ARG A 48 6.68 13.43 -9.72
CA ARG A 48 5.30 13.75 -9.33
C ARG A 48 4.98 15.23 -9.44
N GLU A 49 5.90 16.11 -9.04
CA GLU A 49 5.72 17.57 -9.15
C GLU A 49 5.68 18.02 -10.62
N LYS A 50 6.53 17.45 -11.48
CA LYS A 50 6.50 17.73 -12.93
C LYS A 50 5.18 17.31 -13.58
N ILE A 51 4.63 16.15 -13.21
CA ILE A 51 3.33 15.69 -13.73
C ILE A 51 2.19 16.59 -13.27
N ARG A 52 2.22 17.04 -12.00
CA ARG A 52 1.21 17.96 -11.46
C ARG A 52 1.23 19.32 -12.17
N GLN A 53 2.41 19.89 -12.40
CA GLN A 53 2.54 21.14 -13.15
C GLN A 53 1.99 21.02 -14.57
N LYS A 54 2.32 19.94 -15.28
CA LYS A 54 1.78 19.71 -16.63
C LYS A 54 0.26 19.57 -16.67
N LEU A 55 -0.34 18.93 -15.66
CA LEU A 55 -1.80 18.80 -15.58
C LEU A 55 -2.48 20.14 -15.26
N GLU A 56 -1.84 20.97 -14.44
CA GLU A 56 -2.33 22.32 -14.11
C GLU A 56 -2.24 23.27 -15.30
N GLU A 57 -1.16 23.18 -16.09
CA GLU A 57 -0.98 23.90 -17.34
C GLU A 57 -1.99 23.48 -18.41
N ASP A 58 -2.24 22.18 -18.64
CA ASP A 58 -3.26 21.72 -19.60
C ASP A 58 -4.67 22.16 -19.18
N LYS A 59 -4.96 22.09 -17.86
CA LYS A 59 -6.23 22.56 -17.30
C LYS A 59 -6.40 24.08 -17.47
N ALA A 60 -5.34 24.85 -17.28
CA ALA A 60 -5.34 26.31 -17.47
C ALA A 60 -5.44 26.69 -18.95
N GLU A 61 -4.75 25.99 -19.84
CA GLU A 61 -4.76 26.22 -21.28
C GLU A 61 -6.14 25.91 -21.89
N ARG A 62 -6.76 24.79 -21.46
CA ARG A 62 -8.12 24.43 -21.88
C ARG A 62 -9.17 25.39 -21.31
N ARG A 63 -9.00 25.92 -20.09
CA ARG A 63 -9.85 26.99 -19.53
C ARG A 63 -9.67 28.33 -20.24
N ARG A 64 -8.44 28.69 -20.65
CA ARG A 64 -8.16 29.90 -21.42
C ARG A 64 -8.74 29.82 -22.83
N ARG A 65 -8.76 28.64 -23.44
CA ARG A 65 -9.38 28.39 -24.75
C ARG A 65 -10.91 28.37 -24.72
N LEU A 66 -11.51 28.04 -23.56
CA LEU A 66 -12.97 27.97 -23.35
C LEU A 66 -13.59 29.22 -22.72
N GLY A 67 -12.79 30.21 -22.28
CA GLY A 67 -13.30 31.52 -21.86
C GLY A 67 -14.25 31.52 -20.65
N LEU A 68 -14.10 30.60 -19.68
CA LEU A 68 -14.94 30.56 -18.48
C LEU A 68 -14.35 31.38 -17.31
N PRO A 69 -15.16 32.18 -16.59
CA PRO A 69 -14.74 32.95 -15.43
C PRO A 69 -14.42 32.05 -14.21
N PRO A 70 -13.70 32.57 -13.20
CA PRO A 70 -13.34 31.82 -12.02
C PRO A 70 -14.54 31.73 -11.06
N GLU A 71 -14.92 30.52 -10.65
CA GLU A 71 -15.86 30.34 -9.54
C GLU A 71 -15.11 30.07 -8.23
N ASP A 72 -15.48 30.87 -7.22
CA ASP A 72 -15.22 30.68 -5.79
C ASP A 72 -16.25 29.71 -5.16
N PRO A 73 -15.94 29.11 -3.99
CA PRO A 73 -16.66 27.97 -3.46
C PRO A 73 -17.75 28.36 -2.45
N SER A 74 -19.03 28.34 -2.82
CA SER A 74 -20.13 28.23 -1.84
C SER A 74 -21.49 27.98 -2.50
N THR A 75 -22.12 26.85 -2.21
CA THR A 75 -23.51 26.72 -1.71
C THR A 75 -23.95 25.26 -1.68
N ALA A 76 -24.70 24.90 -0.63
CA ALA A 76 -25.00 23.55 -0.21
C ALA A 76 -26.52 23.23 -0.26
N LYS A 77 -26.86 21.98 -0.64
CA LYS A 77 -28.00 21.11 -0.20
C LYS A 77 -29.46 21.57 -0.44
N PRO A 78 -30.51 20.74 -0.18
CA PRO A 78 -30.65 19.26 -0.09
C PRO A 78 -31.93 18.68 -0.78
N ALA A 79 -32.02 17.35 -1.00
CA ALA A 79 -33.22 16.52 -0.78
C ALA A 79 -32.99 15.03 -1.16
N ALA A 80 -33.53 14.13 -0.34
CA ALA A 80 -33.81 12.69 -0.60
C ALA A 80 -35.36 12.52 -0.59
N PRO A 81 -36.01 11.41 -1.04
CA PRO A 81 -35.76 10.04 -0.56
C PRO A 81 -36.12 8.84 -1.50
N VAL A 82 -35.88 7.61 -0.99
CA VAL A 82 -36.53 6.28 -1.25
C VAL A 82 -36.03 5.32 -2.38
N VAL A 83 -35.36 4.24 -1.91
CA VAL A 83 -35.48 2.77 -2.15
C VAL A 83 -35.55 2.17 -3.57
N GLU A 84 -34.57 1.33 -3.95
CA GLU A 84 -34.73 -0.11 -4.27
C GLU A 84 -33.43 -0.78 -4.78
N GLU A 85 -33.20 -2.02 -4.33
CA GLU A 85 -32.16 -2.92 -4.78
C GLU A 85 -32.41 -3.42 -6.22
N LYS A 86 -31.45 -3.21 -7.13
CA LYS A 86 -31.08 -4.22 -8.15
C LYS A 86 -29.77 -3.85 -8.85
N LYS A 87 -28.92 -4.86 -9.00
CA LYS A 87 -27.66 -4.86 -9.71
C LYS A 87 -27.77 -4.21 -11.10
N SER A 88 -27.10 -3.08 -11.31
CA SER A 88 -26.28 -2.82 -12.51
C SER A 88 -25.63 -1.43 -12.43
N SER A 89 -24.30 -1.42 -12.34
CA SER A 89 -23.42 -0.40 -12.95
C SER A 89 -23.85 1.07 -12.83
N LEU A 90 -23.57 1.69 -11.68
CA LEU A 90 -23.32 3.13 -11.62
C LEU A 90 -21.94 3.36 -10.97
N PRO A 91 -21.18 4.40 -11.37
CA PRO A 91 -19.92 4.74 -10.73
C PRO A 91 -20.17 5.08 -9.25
N ILE A 92 -19.94 4.11 -8.37
CA ILE A 92 -19.93 4.31 -6.92
C ILE A 92 -18.88 5.40 -6.66
N ARG A 93 -19.31 6.55 -6.13
CA ARG A 93 -18.43 7.66 -5.78
C ARG A 93 -17.25 7.10 -4.97
N PRO A 94 -16.00 7.58 -5.18
CA PRO A 94 -14.85 7.05 -4.46
C PRO A 94 -15.02 7.09 -2.94
N ALA A 95 -15.77 8.09 -2.43
CA ALA A 95 -16.13 8.18 -1.01
C ALA A 95 -16.88 6.94 -0.46
N THR A 96 -17.78 6.35 -1.25
CA THR A 96 -18.52 5.13 -0.85
C THR A 96 -17.66 3.87 -0.91
N LYS A 97 -16.72 3.76 -1.87
CA LYS A 97 -15.76 2.63 -1.90
C LYS A 97 -14.77 2.70 -0.75
N THR A 98 -14.25 3.88 -0.44
CA THR A 98 -13.33 4.09 0.69
C THR A 98 -14.00 3.75 2.03
N GLU A 99 -15.29 4.07 2.19
CA GLU A 99 -16.03 3.69 3.41
C GLU A 99 -16.21 2.17 3.51
N GLN A 100 -16.52 1.50 2.40
CA GLN A 100 -16.59 0.02 2.37
C GLN A 100 -15.23 -0.61 2.71
N MET A 101 -14.13 -0.05 2.20
CA MET A 101 -12.77 -0.49 2.56
C MET A 101 -12.51 -0.35 4.07
N ARG A 102 -12.87 0.79 4.66
CA ARG A 102 -12.76 1.02 6.10
C ARG A 102 -13.58 0.00 6.89
N GLU A 103 -14.79 -0.32 6.43
CA GLU A 103 -15.64 -1.30 7.08
C GLU A 103 -15.08 -2.73 6.98
N CYS A 104 -14.53 -3.14 5.83
CA CYS A 104 -13.85 -4.43 5.68
C CYS A 104 -12.66 -4.55 6.65
N LEU A 105 -11.84 -3.50 6.78
CA LEU A 105 -10.71 -3.47 7.70
C LEU A 105 -11.16 -3.45 9.17
N ARG A 106 -12.24 -2.72 9.48
CA ARG A 106 -12.85 -2.68 10.82
C ARG A 106 -13.38 -4.06 11.22
N SER A 107 -14.16 -4.69 10.35
CA SER A 107 -14.70 -6.04 10.57
C SER A 107 -13.57 -7.06 10.76
N LEU A 108 -12.51 -7.00 9.94
CA LEU A 108 -11.33 -7.86 10.09
C LEU A 108 -10.70 -7.70 11.46
N LYS A 109 -10.51 -6.46 11.93
CA LYS A 109 -9.96 -6.20 13.27
C LYS A 109 -10.89 -6.62 14.40
N GLN A 110 -12.20 -6.37 14.26
CA GLN A 110 -13.19 -6.71 15.29
C GLN A 110 -13.41 -8.23 15.45
N ASN A 111 -13.29 -9.00 14.38
CA ASN A 111 -13.41 -10.46 14.40
C ASN A 111 -12.15 -11.15 14.98
N HIS A 112 -11.03 -10.42 15.07
CA HIS A 112 -9.74 -10.94 15.53
C HIS A 112 -9.11 -10.05 16.63
N LYS A 113 -9.93 -9.52 17.54
CA LYS A 113 -9.50 -8.65 18.65
C LYS A 113 -8.44 -9.27 19.56
N GLU A 114 -8.40 -10.61 19.63
CA GLU A 114 -7.48 -11.36 20.48
C GLU A 114 -6.11 -11.54 19.83
N ASP A 115 -5.99 -11.27 18.53
CA ASP A 115 -4.80 -11.56 17.73
C ASP A 115 -4.39 -10.37 16.83
N ASP A 116 -4.19 -9.22 17.47
CA ASP A 116 -3.77 -7.96 16.83
C ASP A 116 -2.50 -8.12 15.96
N ALA A 117 -1.61 -9.03 16.34
CA ALA A 117 -0.40 -9.33 15.56
C ALA A 117 -0.76 -9.95 14.20
N LYS A 118 -1.74 -10.85 14.17
CA LYS A 118 -2.24 -11.47 12.95
C LYS A 118 -2.96 -10.44 12.06
N VAL A 119 -3.78 -9.58 12.66
CA VAL A 119 -4.46 -8.46 11.96
C VAL A 119 -3.45 -7.50 11.33
N LYS A 120 -2.41 -7.09 12.07
CA LYS A 120 -1.34 -6.24 11.53
C LYS A 120 -0.61 -6.88 10.35
N ARG A 121 -0.31 -8.18 10.42
CA ARG A 121 0.32 -8.93 9.31
C ARG A 121 -0.58 -8.99 8.07
N ALA A 122 -1.90 -9.14 8.27
CA ALA A 122 -2.89 -9.09 7.20
C ALA A 122 -2.86 -7.73 6.49
N PHE A 123 -2.96 -6.64 7.25
CA PHE A 123 -2.92 -5.28 6.70
C PHE A 123 -1.61 -4.96 5.99
N GLN A 124 -0.46 -5.37 6.54
CA GLN A 124 0.83 -5.22 5.87
C GLN A 124 0.89 -5.98 4.54
N THR A 125 0.32 -7.17 4.48
CA THR A 125 0.28 -7.98 3.27
C THR A 125 -0.62 -7.35 2.20
N LEU A 126 -1.81 -6.89 2.59
CA LEU A 126 -2.71 -6.13 1.72
C LEU A 126 -2.04 -4.85 1.19
N LEU A 127 -1.37 -4.10 2.06
CA LEU A 127 -0.64 -2.88 1.69
C LEU A 127 0.49 -3.17 0.70
N THR A 128 1.15 -4.31 0.85
CA THR A 128 2.19 -4.75 -0.09
C THR A 128 1.60 -5.00 -1.48
N PHE A 129 0.46 -5.68 -1.59
CA PHE A 129 -0.17 -5.92 -2.89
C PHE A 129 -0.61 -4.62 -3.57
N VAL A 130 -1.39 -3.79 -2.86
CA VAL A 130 -1.87 -2.51 -3.37
C VAL A 130 -0.71 -1.57 -3.71
N GLY A 131 0.30 -1.50 -2.83
CA GLY A 131 1.47 -0.65 -3.02
C GLY A 131 2.36 -1.10 -4.19
N ASN A 132 2.50 -2.41 -4.42
CA ASN A 132 3.25 -2.93 -5.56
C ASN A 132 2.56 -2.59 -6.89
N VAL A 133 1.23 -2.74 -6.97
CA VAL A 133 0.44 -2.33 -8.14
C VAL A 133 0.51 -0.83 -8.34
N ALA A 134 0.34 -0.02 -7.29
CA ALA A 134 0.35 1.44 -7.41
C ALA A 134 1.72 1.98 -7.90
N ARG A 135 2.82 1.32 -7.52
CA ARG A 135 4.17 1.70 -7.99
C ARG A 135 4.45 1.21 -9.41
N ASN A 136 3.99 0.00 -9.73
CA ASN A 136 4.28 -0.67 -10.99
C ASN A 136 2.98 -1.19 -11.62
N PRO A 137 2.10 -0.29 -12.09
CA PRO A 137 0.77 -0.69 -12.56
C PRO A 137 0.82 -1.50 -13.84
N ASP A 138 1.90 -1.42 -14.62
CA ASP A 138 2.07 -2.16 -15.87
C ASP A 138 2.56 -3.60 -15.66
N GLU A 139 3.11 -3.92 -14.50
CA GLU A 139 3.76 -5.20 -14.25
C GLU A 139 2.74 -6.27 -13.81
N GLU A 140 2.49 -7.24 -14.69
CA GLU A 140 1.44 -8.25 -14.50
C GLU A 140 1.64 -9.12 -13.26
N LYS A 141 2.89 -9.37 -12.86
CA LYS A 141 3.22 -10.16 -11.67
C LYS A 141 2.67 -9.55 -10.38
N TYR A 142 2.48 -8.22 -10.33
CA TYR A 142 1.90 -7.52 -9.18
C TYR A 142 0.38 -7.40 -9.28
N ARG A 143 -0.16 -7.45 -10.50
CA ARG A 143 -1.61 -7.52 -10.76
C ARG A 143 -2.20 -8.92 -10.59
N LYS A 144 -1.37 -9.93 -10.31
CA LYS A 144 -1.80 -11.33 -10.15
C LYS A 144 -1.42 -11.86 -8.77
N ILE A 145 -2.42 -12.29 -8.00
CA ILE A 145 -2.24 -12.88 -6.67
C ILE A 145 -2.71 -14.33 -6.71
N ARG A 146 -1.89 -15.25 -6.17
CA ARG A 146 -2.23 -16.69 -6.10
C ARG A 146 -2.99 -16.99 -4.81
N LEU A 147 -4.23 -17.48 -4.93
CA LEU A 147 -5.07 -17.91 -3.81
C LEU A 147 -4.55 -19.19 -3.14
N THR A 148 -3.82 -20.05 -3.86
CA THR A 148 -3.19 -21.27 -3.30
C THR A 148 -1.96 -21.00 -2.46
N ASN A 149 -1.41 -19.77 -2.50
CA ASN A 149 -0.21 -19.49 -1.74
C ASN A 149 -0.53 -19.53 -0.24
N GLN A 150 0.13 -20.41 0.50
CA GLN A 150 -0.11 -20.59 1.93
C GLN A 150 0.08 -19.27 2.71
N SER A 151 1.08 -18.46 2.34
CA SER A 151 1.31 -17.17 2.99
C SER A 151 0.18 -16.17 2.71
N PHE A 152 -0.45 -16.25 1.54
CA PHE A 152 -1.64 -15.47 1.23
C PHE A 152 -2.84 -15.97 2.04
N GLN A 153 -3.11 -17.28 2.07
CA GLN A 153 -4.23 -17.83 2.83
C GLN A 153 -4.13 -17.54 4.32
N ASP A 154 -2.97 -17.78 4.92
CA ASP A 154 -2.77 -17.59 6.37
C ASP A 154 -2.93 -16.12 6.79
N ARG A 155 -2.59 -15.17 5.90
CA ARG A 155 -2.55 -13.74 6.21
C ARG A 155 -3.71 -12.93 5.68
N VAL A 156 -4.34 -13.32 4.59
CA VAL A 156 -5.40 -12.53 3.92
C VAL A 156 -6.56 -13.41 3.52
N GLY A 157 -6.31 -14.58 2.90
CA GLY A 157 -7.35 -15.45 2.37
C GLY A 157 -8.23 -16.12 3.42
N SER A 158 -7.74 -16.30 4.64
CA SER A 158 -8.53 -16.78 5.79
C SER A 158 -9.45 -15.72 6.38
N PHE A 159 -9.29 -14.45 5.99
CA PHE A 159 -10.10 -13.33 6.45
C PHE A 159 -11.11 -12.95 5.37
N LYS A 160 -12.40 -13.06 5.67
CA LYS A 160 -13.48 -12.64 4.76
C LYS A 160 -13.30 -11.20 4.28
N GLY A 161 -13.01 -10.28 5.20
CA GLY A 161 -12.74 -8.87 4.89
C GLY A 161 -11.46 -8.63 4.08
N GLY A 162 -10.52 -9.59 4.05
CA GLY A 162 -9.30 -9.49 3.26
C GLY A 162 -9.56 -9.70 1.76
N ILE A 163 -10.43 -10.65 1.41
CA ILE A 163 -10.83 -10.89 0.02
C ILE A 163 -11.75 -9.77 -0.49
N GLU A 164 -12.75 -9.38 0.30
CA GLU A 164 -13.65 -8.26 -0.03
C GLU A 164 -12.88 -6.96 -0.27
N PHE A 165 -11.84 -6.69 0.52
CA PHE A 165 -10.98 -5.52 0.32
C PHE A 165 -10.23 -5.55 -1.02
N LEU A 166 -9.76 -6.72 -1.46
CA LEU A 166 -9.10 -6.86 -2.76
C LEU A 166 -10.09 -6.67 -3.91
N GLU A 167 -11.31 -7.18 -3.78
CA GLU A 167 -12.39 -6.94 -4.76
C GLU A 167 -12.74 -5.45 -4.87
N LEU A 168 -12.74 -4.71 -3.75
CA LEU A 168 -12.91 -3.24 -3.74
C LEU A 168 -11.73 -2.50 -4.39
N CYS A 169 -10.55 -3.11 -4.43
CA CYS A 169 -9.39 -2.62 -5.18
C CYS A 169 -9.43 -3.01 -6.67
N GLU A 170 -10.57 -3.49 -7.18
CA GLU A 170 -10.80 -3.95 -8.56
C GLU A 170 -10.07 -5.26 -8.92
N PHE A 171 -9.59 -6.03 -7.93
CA PHE A 171 -9.12 -7.39 -8.19
C PHE A 171 -10.31 -8.31 -8.46
N GLU A 172 -10.29 -8.96 -9.61
CA GLU A 172 -11.32 -9.90 -10.01
C GLU A 172 -10.89 -11.32 -9.67
N ARG A 173 -11.79 -12.06 -9.05
CA ARG A 173 -11.63 -13.51 -8.92
C ARG A 173 -12.01 -14.14 -10.25
N VAL A 174 -11.03 -14.72 -10.92
CA VAL A 174 -11.28 -15.41 -12.19
C VAL A 174 -11.92 -16.76 -11.89
N GLU A 175 -13.19 -16.91 -12.27
CA GLU A 175 -14.03 -18.10 -12.02
C GLU A 175 -13.37 -19.36 -12.61
N GLY A 176 -13.18 -20.40 -11.78
CA GLY A 176 -12.45 -21.62 -12.16
C GLY A 176 -10.93 -21.54 -12.04
N SER A 177 -10.37 -20.41 -11.60
CA SER A 177 -8.93 -20.26 -11.34
C SER A 177 -8.65 -19.88 -9.89
N GLU A 178 -7.51 -20.32 -9.35
CA GLU A 178 -7.08 -20.01 -7.99
C GLU A 178 -6.28 -18.69 -7.94
N PHE A 179 -6.68 -17.70 -8.72
CA PHE A 179 -5.99 -16.42 -8.81
C PHE A 179 -6.96 -15.24 -8.71
N LEU A 180 -6.51 -14.19 -8.05
CA LEU A 180 -7.07 -12.85 -8.14
C LEU A 180 -6.25 -12.08 -9.18
N PHE A 181 -6.92 -11.45 -10.13
CA PHE A 181 -6.27 -10.70 -11.20
C PHE A 181 -6.88 -9.30 -11.29
N LEU A 182 -6.02 -8.29 -11.40
CA LEU A 182 -6.41 -6.91 -11.63
C LEU A 182 -6.14 -6.56 -13.11
N PRO A 183 -7.18 -6.42 -13.96
CA PRO A 183 -7.00 -6.00 -15.34
C PRO A 183 -6.36 -4.61 -15.41
N ARG A 184 -5.48 -4.39 -16.39
CA ARG A 184 -4.81 -3.09 -16.59
C ARG A 184 -5.82 -1.95 -16.76
N ASP A 185 -6.91 -2.22 -17.48
CA ASP A 185 -7.96 -1.24 -17.77
C ASP A 185 -8.79 -0.86 -16.54
N LYS A 186 -8.72 -1.66 -15.47
CA LYS A 186 -9.43 -1.45 -14.19
C LYS A 186 -8.53 -0.91 -13.08
N VAL A 187 -7.25 -0.63 -13.36
CA VAL A 187 -6.33 -0.05 -12.38
C VAL A 187 -6.73 1.40 -12.12
N ASP A 188 -7.50 1.64 -11.06
CA ASP A 188 -7.81 2.99 -10.58
C ASP A 188 -6.79 3.43 -9.51
N MET A 189 -5.90 4.33 -9.92
CA MET A 189 -4.87 4.88 -9.03
C MET A 189 -5.45 5.66 -7.86
N ALA A 190 -6.62 6.30 -7.99
CA ALA A 190 -7.24 7.00 -6.88
C ALA A 190 -7.71 5.99 -5.82
N VAL A 191 -8.33 4.89 -6.25
CA VAL A 191 -8.78 3.81 -5.36
C VAL A 191 -7.60 3.14 -4.68
N LEU A 192 -6.53 2.79 -5.42
CA LEU A 192 -5.34 2.16 -4.85
C LEU A 192 -4.62 3.06 -3.84
N ASN A 193 -4.52 4.36 -4.13
CA ASN A 193 -3.91 5.31 -3.19
C ASN A 193 -4.77 5.49 -1.93
N SER A 194 -6.09 5.61 -2.07
CA SER A 194 -7.01 5.64 -0.93
C SER A 194 -6.90 4.37 -0.09
N ALA A 195 -6.96 3.19 -0.73
CA ALA A 195 -6.79 1.89 -0.10
C ALA A 195 -5.47 1.78 0.68
N GLY A 196 -4.37 2.21 0.07
CA GLY A 196 -3.06 2.23 0.71
C GLY A 196 -3.01 3.16 1.93
N SER A 197 -3.61 4.36 1.83
CA SER A 197 -3.72 5.29 2.97
C SER A 197 -4.60 4.74 4.10
N GLU A 198 -5.70 4.06 3.79
CA GLU A 198 -6.55 3.41 4.80
C GLU A 198 -5.81 2.30 5.54
N LEU A 199 -5.10 1.43 4.80
CA LEU A 199 -4.30 0.35 5.37
C LEU A 199 -3.15 0.89 6.23
N ASP A 200 -2.43 1.90 5.75
CA ASP A 200 -1.34 2.52 6.51
C ASP A 200 -1.86 3.20 7.79
N SER A 201 -3.02 3.86 7.70
CA SER A 201 -3.72 4.42 8.86
C SER A 201 -4.14 3.31 9.83
N ALA A 202 -4.67 2.19 9.36
CA ALA A 202 -5.09 1.08 10.19
C ALA A 202 -3.93 0.39 10.93
N ILE A 203 -2.75 0.34 10.32
CA ILE A 203 -1.53 -0.23 10.92
C ILE A 203 -0.96 0.71 11.99
N LYS A 204 -0.94 2.03 11.72
CA LYS A 204 -0.33 3.03 12.59
C LYS A 204 -1.25 3.51 13.70
N ASN A 205 -2.57 3.52 13.47
CA ASN A 205 -3.56 4.01 14.43
C ASN A 205 -4.07 2.87 15.33
N PRO A 206 -3.76 2.90 16.64
CA PRO A 206 -4.25 1.90 17.60
C PRO A 206 -5.78 1.88 17.68
N PHE A 207 -6.43 3.03 17.47
CA PHE A 207 -7.88 3.22 17.57
C PHE A 207 -8.63 3.01 16.25
N PHE A 208 -7.96 2.52 15.21
CA PHE A 208 -8.63 2.20 13.96
C PHE A 208 -9.76 1.18 14.22
N GLY A 209 -11.01 1.55 13.85
CA GLY A 209 -12.19 0.70 13.98
C GLY A 209 -12.95 0.74 15.32
N VAL A 210 -12.66 1.72 16.19
CA VAL A 210 -13.26 1.88 17.54
C VAL A 210 -14.53 2.78 17.56
N LEU A 211 -15.17 3.01 16.41
CA LEU A 211 -16.42 3.76 16.30
C LEU A 211 -17.45 2.96 15.49
#